data_AF-A0A9E0V8W7-F1
#
_entry.id   AF-A0A9E0V8W7-F1
#
_cell.length_a   1.000
_cell.length_b   1.000
_cell.length_c   1.000
_cell.angle_alpha   90.00
_cell.angle_beta   90.00
_cell.angle_gamma   90.00
#
_symmetry.space_group_name_H-M   'P 1'
#
loop_
_entity.id
_entity.type
_entity.pdbx_description
1 polymer ?
#
loop_
_entity_poly.entity_id
_entity_poly.type
_entity_poly.pdbx_seq_one_letter_code
_entity_poly.pdbx_strand_id
1 'polypeptide(L)' 'MPLIEIDQLIKLGEVERILSQVFFPAPSRPTIVGWIEDGTLDGKQIGSGGNWFIYKSSLDNLIEQSQPRRLAA' A
#
# COMPACT_ATOMS: atom_id res chain seq x y z
N MET A 1 -1.36 -7.04 28.98
CA MET A 1 -0.20 -7.05 28.06
C MET A 1 -0.67 -6.47 26.75
N PRO A 2 -0.12 -5.35 26.25
CA PRO A 2 -0.48 -4.89 24.92
C PRO A 2 0.05 -5.89 23.90
N LEU A 3 -0.84 -6.39 23.04
CA LEU A 3 -0.45 -7.13 21.85
C LEU A 3 0.34 -6.16 20.97
N ILE A 4 1.62 -6.44 20.75
CA ILE A 4 2.40 -5.73 19.74
C ILE A 4 1.78 -6.16 18.40
N GLU A 5 0.93 -5.32 17.82
CA GLU A 5 0.46 -5.53 16.45
C GLU A 5 1.69 -5.35 15.54
N ILE A 6 2.27 -6.48 15.12
CA ILE A 6 3.34 -6.48 14.14
C ILE A 6 2.69 -6.18 12.80
N ASP A 7 2.79 -4.92 12.37
CA ASP A 7 2.29 -4.51 11.08
C ASP A 7 2.99 -5.29 9.96
N GLN A 8 2.18 -5.90 9.08
CA GLN A 8 2.69 -6.80 8.07
C GLN A 8 3.30 -6.01 6.92
N LEU A 9 4.50 -6.40 6.51
CA LEU A 9 5.18 -5.80 5.37
C LEU A 9 4.90 -6.60 4.10
N ILE A 10 4.29 -5.96 3.12
CA ILE A 10 3.92 -6.53 1.83
C ILE A 10 4.94 -6.09 0.78
N LYS A 11 5.47 -7.03 -0.01
CA LYS A 11 6.39 -6.71 -1.11
C LYS A 11 5.69 -5.89 -2.19
N LEU A 12 6.39 -4.94 -2.80
CA LEU A 12 5.88 -4.09 -3.88
C LEU A 12 5.21 -4.89 -5.02
N GLY A 13 5.77 -6.04 -5.41
CA GLY A 13 5.16 -6.91 -6.43
C GLY A 13 3.76 -7.41 -6.08
N GLU A 14 3.51 -7.69 -4.80
CA GLU A 14 2.18 -8.08 -4.33
C GLU A 14 1.26 -6.86 -4.21
N VAL A 15 1.80 -5.72 -3.78
CA VAL A 15 1.05 -4.44 -3.76
C VAL A 15 0.56 -4.06 -5.15
N GLU A 16 1.39 -4.19 -6.19
CA GLU A 16 1.00 -3.99 -7.59
C GLU A 16 -0.19 -4.88 -7.98
N ARG A 17 -0.15 -6.15 -7.55
CA ARG A 17 -1.23 -7.12 -7.82
C ARG A 17 -2.52 -6.77 -7.06
N ILE A 18 -2.43 -6.28 -5.83
CA ILE A 18 -3.59 -5.85 -5.04
C ILE A 18 -4.20 -4.58 -5.65
N LEU A 19 -3.37 -3.56 -5.90
CA LEU A 19 -3.82 -2.28 -6.44
C LEU A 19 -4.43 -2.43 -7.84
N SER A 20 -3.93 -3.34 -8.67
CA SER A 20 -4.52 -3.62 -9.98
C SER A 20 -5.91 -4.25 -9.93
N GLN A 21 -6.33 -4.80 -8.78
CA GLN A 21 -7.70 -5.29 -8.57
C GLN A 21 -8.63 -4.22 -8.01
N VAL A 22 -8.08 -3.17 -7.39
CA VAL A 22 -8.84 -2.11 -6.71
C VAL A 22 -8.98 -0.86 -7.58
N PHE A 23 -7.93 -0.48 -8.30
CA PHE A 23 -7.86 0.75 -9.08
C PHE A 23 -7.92 0.47 -10.58
N PHE A 24 -8.68 1.30 -11.31
CA PHE A 24 -8.68 1.30 -12.76
C PHE A 24 -8.58 2.75 -13.29
N PRO A 25 -7.49 3.13 -13.98
CA PRO A 25 -6.34 2.29 -14.34
C PRO A 25 -5.47 1.92 -13.13
N ALA A 26 -4.83 0.75 -13.18
CA ALA A 26 -3.92 0.30 -12.14
C ALA A 26 -2.69 1.23 -12.05
N PRO A 27 -2.28 1.63 -10.83
CA PRO A 27 -1.11 2.50 -10.66
C PRO A 27 0.16 1.77 -11.09
N SER A 28 1.05 2.50 -11.76
CA SER A 28 2.34 1.97 -12.22
C SER A 28 3.35 1.88 -11.08
N ARG A 29 4.39 1.05 -11.22
CA ARG A 29 5.46 0.93 -10.21
C ARG A 29 6.04 2.29 -9.79
N PRO A 30 6.41 3.20 -10.72
CA PRO A 30 6.90 4.53 -10.34
C PRO A 30 5.87 5.34 -9.57
N THR A 31 4.58 5.20 -9.87
CA THR A 31 3.50 5.87 -9.11
C THR A 31 3.45 5.37 -7.68
N ILE A 32 3.49 4.05 -7.47
CA ILE A 32 3.46 3.45 -6.12
C ILE A 32 4.70 3.83 -5.32
N VAL A 33 5.88 3.86 -5.96
CA VAL A 33 7.11 4.34 -5.32
C VAL A 33 7.00 5.83 -4.98
N GLY A 34 6.43 6.64 -5.87
CA GLY A 34 6.15 8.06 -5.61
C GLY A 34 5.25 8.25 -4.38
N TRP A 35 4.23 7.41 -4.20
CA TRP A 35 3.38 7.41 -3.00
C TRP A 35 4.14 7.08 -1.72
N ILE A 36 5.23 6.31 -1.79
CA ILE A 36 6.08 6.06 -0.64
C ILE A 36 6.96 7.28 -0.35
N GLU A 37 7.48 7.92 -1.39
CA GLU A 37 8.35 9.10 -1.27
C GLU A 37 7.60 10.36 -0.81
N ASP A 38 6.33 10.51 -1.19
CA ASP A 38 5.47 11.64 -0.80
C ASP A 38 4.76 11.45 0.55
N GLY A 39 4.81 10.23 1.13
CA GLY A 39 4.20 9.89 2.42
C GLY A 39 2.73 9.44 2.34
N THR A 40 2.19 9.20 1.14
CA THR A 40 0.85 8.63 0.95
C THR A 40 0.78 7.16 1.37
N LEU A 41 1.85 6.40 1.14
CA LEU A 41 2.02 5.02 1.60
C LEU A 41 3.23 4.91 2.51
N ASP A 42 3.03 4.31 3.68
CA ASP A 42 4.15 3.96 4.53
C ASP A 42 4.81 2.70 3.95
N GLY A 43 6.06 2.89 3.54
CA GLY A 43 6.88 1.82 3.02
C GLY A 43 8.35 2.02 3.38
N LYS A 44 9.10 0.95 3.28
CA LYS A 44 10.56 0.99 3.43
C LYS A 44 11.24 0.08 2.43
N GLN A 45 12.41 0.51 2.00
CA GLN A 45 13.30 -0.34 1.24
C GLN A 45 14.07 -1.25 2.20
N ILE A 46 14.03 -2.56 1.96
CA ILE A 46 14.79 -3.53 2.76
C ILE A 46 15.85 -4.17 1.86
N GLY A 47 17.10 -3.82 2.13
CA GLY A 47 18.26 -4.32 1.39
C GLY A 47 18.51 -3.59 0.07
N SER A 48 19.52 -4.06 -0.65
CA SER A 48 19.97 -3.48 -1.92
C SER A 48 19.08 -3.94 -3.09
N GLY A 49 18.83 -3.07 -4.07
CA GLY A 49 18.24 -3.47 -5.36
C GLY A 49 16.73 -3.26 -5.53
N GLY A 50 16.13 -2.25 -4.90
CA GLY A 50 14.73 -1.89 -5.19
C GLY A 50 13.69 -2.79 -4.53
N ASN A 51 14.06 -3.52 -3.48
CA ASN A 51 13.14 -4.33 -2.68
C ASN A 51 12.33 -3.43 -1.73
N TRP A 52 11.26 -2.86 -2.26
CA TRP A 52 10.32 -2.05 -1.50
C TRP A 52 9.26 -2.91 -0.83
N PHE A 53 8.94 -2.55 0.41
CA PHE A 53 7.90 -3.16 1.22
C PHE A 53 6.98 -2.05 1.74
N ILE A 54 5.68 -2.32 1.71
CA ILE A 54 4.64 -1.40 2.15
C ILE A 54 3.99 -2.00 3.38
N TYR A 55 3.69 -1.18 4.39
CA TYR A 55 2.94 -1.60 5.55
C TYR A 55 1.49 -1.88 5.16
N LYS A 56 0.98 -3.04 5.56
CA LYS A 56 -0.36 -3.49 5.20
C LYS A 56 -1.42 -2.51 5.70
N SER A 57 -1.29 -2.03 6.93
CA SER A 57 -2.22 -1.05 7.49
C SER A 57 -2.35 0.22 6.62
N SER A 58 -1.23 0.72 6.11
CA SER A 58 -1.18 1.89 5.23
C SER A 58 -1.82 1.60 3.86
N LEU A 59 -1.55 0.43 3.29
CA LEU A 59 -2.19 -0.01 2.04
C LEU A 59 -3.70 -0.16 2.20
N ASP A 60 -4.15 -0.81 3.27
CA ASP A 60 -5.57 -1.02 3.56
C ASP A 60 -6.28 0.34 3.74
N ASN A 61 -5.67 1.27 4.49
CA ASN A 61 -6.15 2.65 4.63
C ASN A 61 -6.29 3.37 3.28
N LEU A 62 -5.29 3.24 2.39
CA LEU A 62 -5.35 3.85 1.06
C LEU A 62 -6.52 3.29 0.25
N ILE A 63 -6.71 1.97 0.29
CA ILE A 63 -7.81 1.29 -0.42
C ILE A 63 -9.16 1.74 0.14
N GLU A 64 -9.31 1.79 1.46
CA GLU A 64 -10.54 2.24 2.12
C GLU A 64 -10.88 3.70 1.78
N GLN A 65 -9.90 4.59 1.76
CA GLN A 65 -10.09 6.00 1.38
C GLN A 65 -10.43 6.17 -0.10
N SER A 66 -9.92 5.27 -0.95
CA SER A 66 -10.11 5.32 -2.40
C SER A 66 -11.40 4.66 -2.87
N GLN A 67 -11.99 3.78 -2.04
CA GLN A 67 -13.32 3.27 -2.32
C GLN A 67 -14.34 4.41 -2.15
N PRO A 68 -15.18 4.68 -3.15
CA PRO A 68 -16.24 5.65 -2.99
C PRO A 68 -17.08 5.20 -1.82
N ARG A 69 -17.19 6.06 -0.80
CA ARG A 69 -18.08 5.91 0.36
C ARG A 69 -19.41 5.41 -0.18
N ARG A 70 -19.68 4.11 -0.09
CA ARG A 70 -21.03 3.58 -0.21
C ARG A 70 -21.73 4.03 1.06
N LEU A 71 -22.09 5.32 1.08
CA LEU A 71 -23.10 5.84 1.95
C LEU A 71 -24.32 4.97 1.66
N ALA A 72 -24.67 4.16 2.65
CA ALA A 72 -25.88 3.39 2.68
C ALA A 72 -27.04 4.30 2.25
N ALA A 73 -27.72 3.90 1.18
CA ALA A 73 -29.04 4.40 0.82
C ALA A 73 -30.09 3.60 1.61
#